data_AF-A0A510XU19-F1
#
_entry.id   AF-A0A510XU19-F1
#
_cell.length_a   1.000
_cell.length_b   1.000
_cell.length_c   1.000
_cell.angle_alpha   90.00
_cell.angle_beta   90.00
_cell.angle_gamma   90.00
#
_symmetry.space_group_name_H-M   'P 1'
#
loop_
_entity.id
_entity.type
_entity.pdbx_description
1 polymer ?
#
loop_
_entity_poly.entity_id
_entity_poly.type
_entity_poly.pdbx_seq_one_letter_code
_entity_poly.pdbx_strand_id
1 'polypeptide(L)'
;MTTSKRTIQGYNGIAINDDKHQIILQAQAWGSVGEQQTLQPGVKQLKQQLDKLNTDKLKDKHTIKFTADSGFNSEVNLEYLAKSGFDTYIADNQFRKRNPLFKDSETYETEQEKRRLKRSKGKPRLFTSEGFHYDEKTQTCRCPAGNDMWQSGINVKSHNQQYTRFCGYLKDCKTCPLQQQCMRKPPIDRGRQVQFINNESRKKLSYVDKMKVKIDSPIGRRQYSKRLGCIEPVFGNITVNKGMNKLTLRGQTKVNTQWQLYCLVHNIENCKTRCIKKGKPF
;
A
#
# COMPACT_ATOMS: atom_id res chain seq x y z
N MET A 1 -15.60 -8.53 8.70
CA MET A 1 -16.72 -7.64 8.33
C MET A 1 -17.86 -7.87 9.31
N THR A 2 -18.28 -6.85 10.05
CA THR A 2 -19.36 -6.98 11.03
C THR A 2 -20.70 -6.77 10.31
N THR A 3 -21.58 -7.76 10.34
CA THR A 3 -22.97 -7.64 9.86
C THR A 3 -23.90 -7.56 11.06
N SER A 4 -25.12 -7.05 10.86
CA SER A 4 -26.14 -6.89 11.92
C SER A 4 -26.51 -8.17 12.68
N LYS A 5 -26.09 -9.35 12.18
CA LYS A 5 -26.40 -10.65 12.78
C LYS A 5 -25.17 -11.46 13.23
N ARG A 6 -23.93 -11.12 12.84
CA ARG A 6 -22.67 -11.83 13.20
C ARG A 6 -21.42 -11.14 12.63
N THR A 7 -20.26 -11.35 13.26
CA THR A 7 -18.94 -11.00 12.70
C THR A 7 -18.51 -12.07 11.70
N ILE A 8 -18.39 -11.70 10.42
CA ILE A 8 -17.79 -12.57 9.40
C ILE A 8 -16.27 -12.35 9.48
N GLN A 9 -15.55 -13.38 9.93
CA GLN A 9 -14.09 -13.41 9.89
C GLN A 9 -13.66 -13.58 8.43
N GLY A 10 -13.00 -12.56 7.88
CA GLY A 10 -12.45 -12.60 6.53
C GLY A 10 -10.98 -13.05 6.58
N TYR A 11 -10.56 -13.75 5.54
CA TYR A 11 -9.16 -14.10 5.33
C TYR A 11 -8.71 -13.54 3.98
N ASN A 12 -7.48 -13.06 3.91
CA ASN A 12 -6.85 -12.59 2.69
C ASN A 12 -6.00 -13.72 2.12
N GLY A 13 -6.38 -14.25 0.96
CA GLY A 13 -5.61 -15.23 0.20
C GLY A 13 -4.53 -14.54 -0.60
N ILE A 14 -3.27 -14.67 -0.18
CA ILE A 14 -2.11 -14.11 -0.87
C ILE A 14 -1.49 -15.20 -1.75
N ALA A 15 -1.09 -14.85 -2.96
CA ALA A 15 -0.39 -15.72 -3.89
C ALA A 15 0.76 -14.96 -4.57
N ILE A 16 1.86 -15.67 -4.83
CA ILE A 16 3.00 -15.20 -5.61
C ILE A 16 3.17 -16.15 -6.79
N ASN A 17 3.14 -15.63 -8.00
CA ASN A 17 3.24 -16.41 -9.23
C ASN A 17 4.40 -15.93 -10.13
N ASP A 18 4.73 -16.75 -11.12
CA ASP A 18 5.68 -16.38 -12.17
C ASP A 18 5.01 -15.60 -13.32
N ASP A 19 5.74 -14.67 -13.93
CA ASP A 19 5.26 -13.83 -15.05
C ASP A 19 4.97 -14.65 -16.32
N LYS A 20 5.80 -15.65 -16.61
CA LYS A 20 5.82 -16.32 -17.92
C LYS A 20 4.73 -17.37 -18.09
N HIS A 21 4.42 -18.07 -17.01
CA HIS A 21 3.58 -19.27 -17.00
C HIS A 21 2.44 -19.18 -16.01
N GLN A 22 2.36 -18.10 -15.23
CA GLN A 22 1.30 -17.87 -14.26
C GLN A 22 1.19 -19.02 -13.24
N ILE A 23 2.28 -19.74 -12.99
CA ILE A 23 2.37 -20.79 -11.97
C ILE A 23 2.55 -20.12 -10.62
N ILE A 24 1.67 -20.47 -9.69
CA ILE A 24 1.73 -20.02 -8.31
C ILE A 24 2.86 -20.77 -7.61
N LEU A 25 3.87 -20.04 -7.16
CA LEU A 25 5.03 -20.59 -6.44
C LEU A 25 4.77 -20.63 -4.93
N GLN A 26 4.12 -19.60 -4.40
CA GLN A 26 3.80 -19.47 -2.98
C GLN A 26 2.34 -19.02 -2.82
N ALA A 27 1.63 -19.60 -1.85
CA ALA A 27 0.28 -19.19 -1.50
C ALA A 27 0.02 -19.36 0.00
N GLN A 28 -0.59 -18.34 0.62
CA GLN A 28 -0.95 -18.37 2.03
C GLN A 28 -2.18 -17.50 2.35
N ALA A 29 -3.07 -18.00 3.21
CA ALA A 29 -4.21 -17.25 3.72
C ALA A 29 -3.91 -16.63 5.09
N TRP A 30 -4.31 -15.36 5.26
CA TRP A 30 -4.03 -14.56 6.45
C TRP A 30 -5.32 -14.03 7.08
N GLY A 31 -5.44 -14.15 8.41
CA GLY A 31 -6.60 -13.65 9.17
C GLY A 31 -6.48 -12.18 9.60
N SER A 32 -5.70 -11.37 8.89
CA SER A 32 -5.45 -9.96 9.20
C SER A 32 -6.13 -9.03 8.20
N VAL A 33 -6.58 -7.85 8.66
CA VAL A 33 -7.17 -6.83 7.79
C VAL A 33 -6.10 -6.16 6.92
N GLY A 34 -4.87 -6.04 7.43
CA GLY A 34 -3.73 -5.47 6.70
C GLY A 34 -2.95 -6.52 5.92
N GLU A 35 -2.67 -6.22 4.65
CA GLU A 35 -1.84 -7.06 3.76
C GLU A 35 -0.34 -6.76 3.91
N GLN A 36 0.03 -5.57 4.40
CA GLN A 36 1.44 -5.16 4.52
C GLN A 36 2.29 -6.16 5.32
N GLN A 37 1.73 -6.76 6.36
CA GLN A 37 2.45 -7.68 7.26
C GLN A 37 2.74 -9.05 6.61
N THR A 38 2.04 -9.39 5.52
CA THR A 38 2.12 -10.73 4.92
C THR A 38 3.23 -10.85 3.88
N LEU A 39 3.78 -9.72 3.40
CA LEU A 39 4.81 -9.70 2.36
C LEU A 39 6.10 -10.38 2.81
N GLN A 40 6.66 -10.02 3.95
CA GLN A 40 7.97 -10.56 4.37
C GLN A 40 7.92 -12.08 4.62
N PRO A 41 6.90 -12.62 5.33
CA PRO A 41 6.73 -14.07 5.43
C PRO A 41 6.58 -14.76 4.07
N GLY A 42 5.79 -14.19 3.15
CA GLY A 42 5.58 -14.75 1.82
C GLY A 42 6.87 -14.78 0.98
N VAL A 43 7.63 -13.69 0.99
CA VAL A 43 8.92 -13.60 0.28
C VAL A 43 9.98 -14.53 0.89
N LYS A 44 10.00 -14.69 2.22
CA LYS A 44 10.90 -15.64 2.90
C LYS A 44 10.58 -17.08 2.50
N GLN A 45 9.30 -17.46 2.48
CA GLN A 45 8.88 -18.80 2.03
C GLN A 45 9.19 -19.02 0.56
N LEU A 46 8.96 -18.02 -0.29
CA LEU A 46 9.31 -18.08 -1.71
C LEU A 46 10.81 -18.37 -1.90
N LYS A 47 11.69 -17.64 -1.19
CA LYS A 47 13.14 -17.89 -1.24
C LYS A 47 13.47 -19.31 -0.85
N GLN A 48 12.94 -19.80 0.26
CA GLN A 48 13.14 -21.19 0.69
C GLN A 48 12.67 -22.21 -0.35
N GLN A 49 11.58 -21.93 -1.08
CA GLN A 49 11.11 -22.80 -2.16
C GLN A 49 12.05 -22.73 -3.38
N LEU A 50 12.51 -21.54 -3.75
CA LEU A 50 13.46 -21.36 -4.86
C LEU A 50 14.80 -22.04 -4.55
N ASP A 51 15.28 -21.96 -3.30
CA ASP A 51 16.52 -22.61 -2.87
C ASP A 51 16.40 -24.14 -2.93
N LYS A 52 15.23 -24.70 -2.59
CA LYS A 52 14.96 -26.15 -2.72
C LYS A 52 14.89 -26.63 -4.17
N LEU A 53 14.41 -25.77 -5.08
CA LEU A 53 14.25 -26.12 -6.50
C LEU A 53 15.56 -25.94 -7.29
N ASN A 54 16.47 -25.09 -6.81
CA ASN A 54 17.70 -24.72 -7.50
C ASN A 54 18.95 -25.32 -6.81
N THR A 55 18.97 -26.64 -6.61
CA THR A 55 20.14 -27.35 -6.04
C THR A 55 21.38 -27.26 -6.92
N ASP A 56 21.23 -27.02 -8.24
CA ASP A 56 22.33 -26.83 -9.18
C ASP A 56 22.02 -25.70 -10.18
N LYS A 57 22.85 -24.65 -10.18
CA LYS A 57 22.93 -23.56 -11.19
C LYS A 57 21.85 -22.46 -11.14
N LEU A 58 22.09 -21.45 -10.32
CA LEU A 58 21.94 -20.05 -10.75
C LEU A 58 23.30 -19.54 -11.24
N LYS A 59 23.78 -20.10 -12.36
CA LYS A 59 24.95 -19.57 -13.08
C LYS A 59 24.62 -18.28 -13.83
N ASP A 60 23.34 -17.98 -14.02
CA ASP A 60 22.90 -16.71 -14.59
C ASP A 60 22.54 -15.74 -13.47
N LYS A 61 23.41 -14.72 -13.31
CA LYS A 61 23.28 -13.53 -12.46
C LYS A 61 22.07 -12.64 -12.83
N HIS A 62 20.97 -13.19 -13.32
CA HIS A 62 19.78 -12.40 -13.61
C HIS A 62 19.06 -12.04 -12.32
N THR A 63 19.07 -10.74 -11.99
CA THR A 63 18.30 -10.20 -10.87
C THR A 63 16.82 -10.47 -11.11
N ILE A 64 16.21 -11.31 -10.28
CA ILE A 64 14.79 -11.65 -10.37
C ILE A 64 13.97 -10.39 -10.08
N LYS A 65 13.09 -10.04 -11.02
CA LYS A 65 12.16 -8.90 -10.89
C LYS A 65 10.96 -9.32 -10.06
N PHE A 66 10.63 -8.52 -9.04
CA PHE A 66 9.52 -8.80 -8.13
C PHE A 66 8.56 -7.61 -8.07
N THR A 67 7.30 -7.84 -8.42
CA THR A 67 6.25 -6.81 -8.37
C THR A 67 5.24 -7.15 -7.29
N ALA A 68 4.77 -6.17 -6.52
CA ALA A 68 3.66 -6.37 -5.59
C ALA A 68 2.68 -5.18 -5.62
N ASP A 69 1.45 -5.43 -5.19
CA ASP A 69 0.40 -4.41 -5.14
C ASP A 69 0.71 -3.29 -4.16
N SER A 70 0.06 -2.13 -4.38
CA SER A 70 0.24 -0.96 -3.53
C SER A 70 -0.21 -1.19 -2.08
N GLY A 71 -1.05 -2.19 -1.84
CA GLY A 71 -1.43 -2.66 -0.50
C GLY A 71 -0.24 -3.13 0.34
N PHE A 72 0.86 -3.55 -0.29
CA PHE A 72 2.09 -3.99 0.39
C PHE A 72 3.11 -2.88 0.63
N ASN A 73 2.86 -1.65 0.15
CA ASN A 73 3.80 -0.56 0.31
C ASN A 73 3.90 -0.13 1.78
N SER A 74 5.07 -0.33 2.38
CA SER A 74 5.46 0.21 3.68
C SER A 74 6.97 0.40 3.73
N GLU A 75 7.46 1.34 4.55
CA GLU A 75 8.91 1.59 4.71
C GLU A 75 9.65 0.31 5.10
N VAL A 76 9.09 -0.44 6.06
CA VAL A 76 9.65 -1.70 6.56
C VAL A 76 9.75 -2.75 5.44
N ASN A 77 8.73 -2.87 4.59
CA ASN A 77 8.73 -3.82 3.49
C ASN A 77 9.72 -3.42 2.39
N LEU A 78 9.81 -2.14 2.08
CA LEU A 78 10.75 -1.65 1.06
C LEU A 78 12.20 -1.80 1.52
N GLU A 79 12.49 -1.54 2.80
CA GLU A 79 13.79 -1.82 3.40
C GLU A 79 14.14 -3.31 3.33
N TYR A 80 13.20 -4.17 3.73
CA TYR A 80 13.37 -5.62 3.65
C TYR A 80 13.64 -6.10 2.21
N LEU A 81 12.87 -5.60 1.25
CA LEU A 81 13.01 -5.96 -0.15
C LEU A 81 14.30 -5.43 -0.78
N ALA A 82 14.79 -4.26 -0.37
CA ALA A 82 16.08 -3.74 -0.80
C ALA A 82 17.24 -4.67 -0.36
N LYS A 83 17.10 -5.31 0.80
CA LYS A 83 18.08 -6.31 1.32
C LYS A 83 17.85 -7.72 0.75
N SER A 84 16.75 -7.96 0.05
CA SER A 84 16.37 -9.29 -0.40
C SER A 84 17.13 -9.79 -1.63
N GLY A 85 17.79 -8.90 -2.38
CA GLY A 85 18.45 -9.25 -3.65
C GLY A 85 17.52 -9.32 -4.87
N PHE A 86 16.22 -9.10 -4.69
CA PHE A 86 15.26 -8.98 -5.80
C PHE A 86 15.20 -7.55 -6.36
N ASP A 87 15.03 -7.43 -7.67
CA ASP A 87 14.75 -6.16 -8.34
C ASP A 87 13.26 -5.82 -8.16
N THR A 88 12.95 -5.07 -7.11
CA THR A 88 11.57 -4.91 -6.62
C THR A 88 10.85 -3.67 -7.14
N TYR A 89 9.55 -3.78 -7.36
CA TYR A 89 8.67 -2.69 -7.82
C TYR A 89 7.34 -2.73 -7.05
N ILE A 90 7.14 -1.79 -6.12
CA ILE A 90 5.90 -1.65 -5.33
C ILE A 90 5.46 -0.19 -5.36
N ALA A 91 4.29 0.09 -5.94
CA ALA A 91 3.80 1.45 -6.03
C ALA A 91 3.17 1.93 -4.72
N ASP A 92 3.18 3.23 -4.47
CA ASP A 92 2.39 3.84 -3.42
C ASP A 92 0.95 4.12 -3.86
N ASN A 93 0.10 4.49 -2.89
CA ASN A 93 -1.30 4.80 -3.15
C ASN A 93 -1.50 6.07 -4.02
N GLN A 94 -0.43 6.86 -4.21
CA GLN A 94 -0.45 8.09 -5.00
C GLN A 94 0.12 7.90 -6.40
N PHE A 95 0.63 6.72 -6.75
CA PHE A 95 1.28 6.45 -8.04
C PHE A 95 0.39 6.81 -9.24
N ARG A 96 -0.91 6.52 -9.17
CA ARG A 96 -1.85 6.91 -10.24
C ARG A 96 -1.94 8.42 -10.42
N LYS A 97 -1.84 9.22 -9.35
CA LYS A 97 -1.87 10.70 -9.45
C LYS A 97 -0.61 11.26 -10.10
N ARG A 98 0.53 10.60 -9.94
CA ARG A 98 1.81 11.03 -10.53
C ARG A 98 1.98 10.59 -11.98
N ASN A 99 1.00 9.89 -12.55
CA ASN A 99 1.07 9.48 -13.95
C ASN A 99 0.92 10.73 -14.84
N PRO A 100 1.89 11.01 -15.75
CA PRO A 100 1.83 12.16 -16.65
C PRO A 100 0.52 12.25 -17.44
N LEU A 101 -0.11 11.13 -17.76
CA LEU A 101 -1.38 11.07 -18.52
C LEU A 101 -2.56 11.77 -17.81
N PHE A 102 -2.50 11.96 -16.50
CA PHE A 102 -3.56 12.62 -15.74
C PHE A 102 -3.26 14.08 -15.40
N LYS A 103 -2.10 14.63 -15.80
CA LYS A 103 -1.76 16.03 -15.49
C LYS A 103 -2.76 17.02 -16.09
N ASP A 104 -3.17 16.76 -17.33
CA ASP A 104 -4.06 17.65 -18.08
C ASP A 104 -5.52 17.13 -18.10
N SER A 105 -5.86 16.18 -17.22
CA SER A 105 -7.18 15.54 -17.23
C SER A 105 -8.19 16.31 -16.38
N GLU A 106 -9.08 17.04 -17.04
CA GLU A 106 -10.19 17.76 -16.38
C GLU A 106 -11.21 16.80 -15.72
N THR A 107 -11.42 15.62 -16.31
CA THR A 107 -12.36 14.61 -15.79
C THR A 107 -11.83 13.89 -14.55
N TYR A 108 -10.50 13.78 -14.40
CA TYR A 108 -9.91 13.09 -13.27
C TYR A 108 -10.17 13.82 -11.94
N GLU A 109 -9.94 15.13 -11.92
CA GLU A 109 -10.14 15.94 -10.71
C GLU A 109 -11.61 15.99 -10.29
N THR A 110 -12.51 16.14 -11.26
CA THR A 110 -13.97 16.16 -11.03
C THR A 110 -14.46 14.81 -10.48
N GLU A 111 -14.05 13.68 -11.05
CA GLU A 111 -14.42 12.35 -10.53
C GLU A 111 -13.81 12.05 -9.16
N GLN A 112 -12.59 12.51 -8.89
CA GLN A 112 -11.99 12.42 -7.56
C GLN A 112 -12.80 13.21 -6.53
N GLU A 113 -13.24 14.41 -6.90
CA GLU A 113 -14.05 15.26 -6.03
C GLU A 113 -15.43 14.66 -5.77
N LYS A 114 -16.10 14.09 -6.79
CA LYS A 114 -17.35 13.33 -6.62
C LYS A 114 -17.17 12.16 -5.64
N ARG A 115 -16.12 11.35 -5.81
CA ARG A 115 -15.81 10.22 -4.90
C ARG A 115 -15.52 10.70 -3.49
N ARG A 116 -14.79 11.81 -3.34
CA ARG A 116 -14.51 12.45 -2.06
C ARG A 116 -15.80 12.88 -1.37
N LEU A 117 -16.67 13.61 -2.06
CA LEU A 117 -17.96 14.08 -1.54
C LEU A 117 -18.86 12.91 -1.13
N LYS A 118 -18.91 11.83 -1.92
CA LYS A 118 -19.64 10.61 -1.56
C LYS A 118 -19.12 10.00 -0.25
N ARG A 119 -17.80 9.90 -0.08
CA ARG A 119 -17.17 9.37 1.15
C ARG A 119 -17.34 10.30 2.35
N SER A 120 -17.29 11.62 2.14
CA SER A 120 -17.40 12.62 3.20
C SER A 120 -18.84 12.98 3.54
N LYS A 121 -19.84 12.42 2.84
CA LYS A 121 -21.26 12.81 2.92
C LYS A 121 -21.45 14.31 2.65
N GLY A 122 -20.82 14.81 1.59
CA GLY A 122 -20.92 16.21 1.17
C GLY A 122 -20.09 17.22 1.97
N LYS A 123 -19.35 16.78 3.01
CA LYS A 123 -18.62 17.70 3.89
C LYS A 123 -17.44 18.38 3.16
N PRO A 124 -17.20 19.68 3.41
CA PRO A 124 -16.12 20.45 2.80
C PRO A 124 -14.72 19.99 3.28
N ARG A 125 -13.68 20.40 2.55
CA ARG A 125 -12.29 20.18 2.98
C ARG A 125 -11.96 21.12 4.13
N LEU A 126 -11.18 20.60 5.08
CA LEU A 126 -10.60 21.42 6.14
C LEU A 126 -9.18 21.83 5.75
N PHE A 127 -8.68 22.89 6.36
CA PHE A 127 -7.28 23.27 6.25
C PHE A 127 -6.36 22.09 6.61
N THR A 128 -5.45 21.78 5.69
CA THR A 128 -4.33 20.86 5.87
C THR A 128 -3.15 21.63 6.48
N SER A 129 -2.04 20.94 6.77
CA SER A 129 -0.80 21.59 7.25
C SER A 129 -0.25 22.63 6.28
N GLU A 130 -0.58 22.55 4.99
CA GLU A 130 -0.16 23.51 3.95
C GLU A 130 -0.76 24.91 4.14
N GLY A 131 -1.91 25.02 4.81
CA GLY A 131 -2.51 26.32 5.12
C GLY A 131 -1.86 27.03 6.31
N PHE A 132 -0.89 26.41 6.97
CA PHE A 132 -0.23 26.95 8.16
C PHE A 132 1.17 27.40 7.78
N HIS A 133 1.53 28.62 8.19
CA HIS A 133 2.84 29.18 7.90
C HIS A 133 3.82 28.81 9.01
N TYR A 134 4.69 27.84 8.74
CA TYR A 134 5.74 27.40 9.66
C TYR A 134 7.08 28.01 9.24
N ASP A 135 7.65 28.82 10.13
CA ASP A 135 9.03 29.30 10.00
C ASP A 135 9.96 28.41 10.81
N GLU A 136 10.84 27.72 10.10
CA GLU A 136 11.76 26.75 10.68
C GLU A 136 12.90 27.42 11.46
N LYS A 137 13.32 28.64 11.08
CA LYS A 137 14.43 29.34 11.75
C LYS A 137 14.03 29.80 13.14
N THR A 138 12.81 30.31 13.25
CA THR A 138 12.26 30.85 14.50
C THR A 138 11.45 29.81 15.28
N GLN A 139 11.22 28.62 14.71
CA GLN A 139 10.32 27.59 15.22
C GLN A 139 8.92 28.15 15.57
N THR A 140 8.45 29.12 14.79
CA THR A 140 7.13 29.71 14.98
C THR A 140 6.16 29.17 13.93
N CYS A 141 4.89 29.02 14.30
CA CYS A 141 3.84 28.62 13.39
C CYS A 141 2.66 29.57 13.50
N ARG A 142 2.17 30.06 12.35
CA ARG A 142 0.98 30.90 12.25
C ARG A 142 -0.15 30.15 11.56
N CYS A 143 -1.35 30.31 12.10
CA CYS A 143 -2.55 29.72 11.52
C CYS A 143 -3.06 30.53 10.31
N PRO A 144 -3.93 29.96 9.45
CA PRO A 144 -4.54 30.70 8.34
C PRO A 144 -5.31 31.96 8.76
N ALA A 145 -5.73 32.06 10.03
CA ALA A 145 -6.40 33.23 10.59
C ALA A 145 -5.42 34.31 11.10
N GLY A 146 -4.10 34.10 10.97
CA GLY A 146 -3.06 35.05 11.39
C GLY A 146 -2.57 34.89 12.83
N ASN A 147 -3.27 34.13 13.68
CA ASN A 147 -2.88 33.92 15.09
C ASN A 147 -1.67 32.99 15.22
N ASP A 148 -0.81 33.29 16.19
CA ASP A 148 0.35 32.46 16.55
C ASP A 148 -0.08 31.16 17.25
N MET A 149 0.72 30.11 17.05
CA MET A 149 0.51 28.80 17.65
C MET A 149 1.65 28.48 18.60
N TRP A 150 1.33 27.90 19.76
CA TRP A 150 2.35 27.51 20.72
C TRP A 150 2.95 26.15 20.38
N GLN A 151 4.25 26.04 20.62
CA GLN A 151 5.01 24.82 20.40
C GLN A 151 4.71 23.80 21.51
N SER A 152 3.94 22.77 21.16
CA SER A 152 3.53 21.73 22.10
C SER A 152 4.53 20.58 22.23
N GLY A 153 5.49 20.47 21.30
CA GLY A 153 6.56 19.47 21.38
C GLY A 153 7.55 19.55 20.22
N ILE A 154 8.82 19.34 20.54
CA ILE A 154 9.94 19.30 19.60
C ILE A 154 10.40 17.84 19.44
N ASN A 155 10.77 17.44 18.23
CA ASN A 155 11.33 16.12 17.94
C ASN A 155 10.44 14.94 18.36
N VAL A 156 9.12 15.09 18.24
CA VAL A 156 8.19 14.00 18.46
C VAL A 156 8.47 12.93 17.40
N LYS A 157 8.94 11.77 17.84
CA LYS A 157 9.25 10.65 16.94
C LYS A 157 7.95 9.95 16.54
N SER A 158 7.68 9.88 15.24
CA SER A 158 6.60 9.09 14.68
C SER A 158 7.06 8.45 13.38
N HIS A 159 6.80 7.16 13.17
CA HIS A 159 7.14 6.46 11.92
C HIS A 159 8.57 6.74 11.38
N ASN A 160 9.59 6.70 12.26
CA ASN A 160 11.00 6.95 11.95
C ASN A 160 11.35 8.38 11.46
N GLN A 161 10.42 9.33 11.63
CA GLN A 161 10.61 10.75 11.35
C GLN A 161 10.41 11.56 12.63
N GLN A 162 11.08 12.71 12.71
CA GLN A 162 10.94 13.67 13.79
C GLN A 162 10.06 14.84 13.35
N TYR A 163 9.10 15.19 14.20
CA TYR A 163 8.15 16.26 13.95
C TYR A 163 8.23 17.33 15.04
N THR A 164 7.99 18.56 14.62
CA THR A 164 7.65 19.67 15.52
C THR A 164 6.15 19.86 15.52
N ARG A 165 5.53 19.87 16.70
CA ARG A 165 4.08 19.93 16.87
C ARG A 165 3.66 21.28 17.44
N PHE A 166 2.73 21.93 16.75
CA PHE A 166 2.12 23.17 17.20
C PHE A 166 0.66 22.94 17.57
N CYS A 167 0.22 23.67 18.58
CA CYS A 167 -1.17 23.72 19.02
C CYS A 167 -1.66 25.17 18.95
N GLY A 168 -2.89 25.38 18.51
CA GLY A 168 -3.53 26.68 18.60
C GLY A 168 -3.97 26.96 20.04
N TYR A 169 -3.95 28.24 20.44
CA TYR A 169 -4.52 28.65 21.71
C TYR A 169 -6.04 28.49 21.70
N LEU A 170 -6.59 28.02 22.84
CA LEU A 170 -8.02 27.72 22.93
C LEU A 170 -8.88 28.97 22.81
N LYS A 171 -8.43 30.10 23.37
CA LYS A 171 -9.14 31.39 23.31
C LYS A 171 -9.34 31.83 21.86
N ASP A 172 -8.25 31.85 21.10
CA ASP A 172 -8.25 32.26 19.70
C ASP A 172 -9.03 31.30 18.82
N CYS A 173 -8.95 29.99 19.09
CA CYS A 173 -9.69 29.00 18.32
C CYS A 173 -11.21 29.03 18.57
N LYS A 174 -11.66 29.48 19.76
CA LYS A 174 -13.09 29.57 20.09
C LYS A 174 -13.78 30.75 19.40
N THR A 175 -13.08 31.87 19.25
CA THR A 175 -13.60 33.10 18.62
C THR A 175 -13.23 33.23 17.13
N CYS A 176 -12.52 32.24 16.57
CA CYS A 176 -12.03 32.31 15.19
C CYS A 176 -13.16 32.23 14.14
N PRO A 177 -13.24 33.19 13.19
CA PRO A 177 -14.22 33.14 12.11
C PRO A 177 -14.00 31.96 11.15
N LEU A 178 -12.76 31.48 11.04
CA LEU A 178 -12.39 30.33 10.20
C LEU A 178 -12.53 28.97 10.90
N GLN A 179 -13.19 28.91 12.06
CA GLN A 179 -13.28 27.69 12.88
C GLN A 179 -13.88 26.51 12.10
N GLN A 180 -14.95 26.71 11.32
CA GLN A 180 -15.62 25.66 10.55
C GLN A 180 -14.76 25.11 9.40
N GLN A 181 -13.85 25.94 8.87
CA GLN A 181 -12.88 25.56 7.84
C GLN A 181 -11.63 24.91 8.45
N CYS A 182 -11.36 25.15 9.73
CA CYS A 182 -10.20 24.62 10.44
C CYS A 182 -10.49 23.29 11.16
N MET A 183 -11.65 23.14 11.81
CA MET A 183 -11.99 22.00 12.66
C MET A 183 -13.44 21.56 12.47
N ARG A 184 -13.68 20.24 12.45
CA ARG A 184 -15.05 19.69 12.30
C ARG A 184 -15.95 19.91 13.50
N LYS A 185 -15.34 20.03 14.68
CA LYS A 185 -16.03 20.24 15.95
C LYS A 185 -15.45 21.49 16.60
N PRO A 186 -16.27 22.25 17.36
CA PRO A 186 -15.77 23.31 18.21
C PRO A 186 -14.68 22.79 19.15
N PRO A 187 -13.62 23.59 19.41
CA PRO A 187 -12.55 23.19 20.32
C PRO A 187 -13.08 23.19 21.76
N ILE A 188 -12.96 22.03 22.43
CA ILE A 188 -13.40 21.84 23.83
C ILE A 188 -12.21 22.12 24.75
N ASP A 189 -11.22 21.20 24.77
CA ASP A 189 -10.06 21.27 25.67
C ASP A 189 -8.76 21.70 24.97
N ARG A 190 -8.69 21.51 23.65
CA ARG A 190 -7.47 21.75 22.85
C ARG A 190 -7.84 22.41 21.52
N GLY A 191 -7.02 23.37 21.09
CA GLY A 191 -7.12 23.99 19.78
C GLY A 191 -6.63 23.07 18.65
N ARG A 192 -6.55 23.62 17.44
CA ARG A 192 -6.06 22.90 16.26
C ARG A 192 -4.62 22.44 16.46
N GLN A 193 -4.33 21.19 16.13
CA GLN A 193 -2.97 20.64 16.15
C GLN A 193 -2.45 20.49 14.73
N VAL A 194 -1.19 20.88 14.52
CA VAL A 194 -0.46 20.69 13.27
C VAL A 194 0.94 20.16 13.54
N GLN A 195 1.49 19.40 12.61
CA GLN A 195 2.79 18.76 12.74
C GLN A 195 3.59 19.03 11.46
N PHE A 196 4.84 19.44 11.63
CA PHE A 196 5.78 19.66 10.54
C PHE A 196 6.98 18.74 10.70
N ILE A 197 7.41 18.11 9.60
CA ILE A 197 8.58 17.23 9.57
C ILE A 197 9.84 18.09 9.65
N ASN A 198 10.76 17.74 10.56
CA ASN A 198 12.03 18.43 10.76
C ASN A 198 13.03 18.16 9.63
N ASN A 199 13.85 19.15 9.25
CA ASN A 199 14.77 19.02 8.12
C ASN A 199 15.79 17.87 8.24
N GLU A 200 16.30 17.56 9.43
CA GLU A 200 17.22 16.42 9.61
C GLU A 200 16.58 15.08 9.20
N SER A 201 15.27 14.95 9.45
CA SER A 201 14.49 13.80 8.99
C SER A 201 14.19 13.88 7.49
N ARG A 202 14.06 15.08 6.90
CA ARG A 202 13.91 15.24 5.43
C ARG A 202 15.18 14.88 4.66
N LYS A 203 16.36 15.07 5.25
CA LYS A 203 17.65 14.76 4.60
C LYS A 203 17.88 13.26 4.40
N LYS A 204 17.24 12.39 5.20
CA LYS A 204 17.32 10.93 5.00
C LYS A 204 16.32 10.52 3.93
N LEU A 205 16.81 10.18 2.72
CA LEU A 205 15.95 9.57 1.70
C LEU A 205 15.37 8.25 2.22
N SER A 206 14.06 8.23 2.40
CA SER A 206 13.30 7.04 2.77
C SER A 206 13.31 6.02 1.62
N TYR A 207 13.15 4.74 1.96
CA TYR A 207 13.01 3.67 0.96
C TYR A 207 11.77 3.88 0.09
N VAL A 208 10.69 4.46 0.64
CA VAL A 208 9.52 4.90 -0.13
C VAL A 208 9.91 5.91 -1.21
N ASP A 209 10.72 6.92 -0.89
CA ASP A 209 11.09 7.94 -1.87
C ASP A 209 12.01 7.38 -2.96
N LYS A 210 12.95 6.50 -2.60
CA LYS A 210 13.75 5.74 -3.58
C LYS A 210 12.86 4.91 -4.50
N MET A 211 11.86 4.22 -3.94
CA MET A 211 10.92 3.41 -4.72
C MET A 211 10.03 4.27 -5.64
N LYS A 212 9.59 5.45 -5.18
CA LYS A 212 8.84 6.40 -6.03
C LYS A 212 9.64 6.77 -7.26
N VAL A 213 10.89 7.21 -7.10
CA VAL A 213 11.79 7.57 -8.21
C VAL A 213 11.98 6.38 -9.16
N LYS A 214 12.22 5.19 -8.62
CA LYS A 214 12.38 3.97 -9.41
C LYS A 214 11.14 3.63 -10.24
N ILE A 215 9.96 3.61 -9.61
CA ILE A 215 8.71 3.24 -10.27
C ILE A 215 8.22 4.31 -11.25
N ASP A 216 8.50 5.59 -10.98
CA ASP A 216 8.14 6.70 -11.84
C ASP A 216 9.10 6.86 -13.05
N SER A 217 10.14 6.04 -13.15
CA SER A 217 10.91 5.92 -14.40
C SER A 217 10.10 5.20 -15.49
N PRO A 218 10.36 5.45 -16.79
CA PRO A 218 9.70 4.72 -17.88
C PRO A 218 9.85 3.20 -17.78
N ILE A 219 11.04 2.72 -17.39
CA ILE A 219 11.34 1.31 -17.17
C ILE A 219 10.53 0.77 -15.98
N GLY A 220 10.51 1.50 -14.87
CA GLY A 220 9.74 1.14 -13.67
C GLY A 220 8.26 1.03 -13.93
N ARG A 221 7.67 1.99 -14.65
CA ARG A 221 6.26 1.93 -15.07
C ARG A 221 5.97 0.72 -15.94
N ARG A 222 6.84 0.41 -16.91
CA ARG A 222 6.70 -0.77 -17.78
C ARG A 222 6.81 -2.09 -17.01
N GLN A 223 7.70 -2.21 -16.03
CA GLN A 223 7.76 -3.42 -15.21
C GLN A 223 6.53 -3.54 -14.31
N TYR A 224 6.14 -2.44 -13.66
CA TYR A 224 4.99 -2.43 -12.76
C TYR A 224 3.66 -2.69 -13.48
N SER A 225 3.51 -2.23 -14.73
CA SER A 225 2.29 -2.46 -15.52
C SER A 225 2.03 -3.92 -15.83
N LYS A 226 3.07 -4.78 -15.86
CA LYS A 226 2.93 -6.22 -16.14
C LYS A 226 2.08 -6.93 -15.10
N ARG A 227 2.04 -6.45 -13.85
CA ARG A 227 1.33 -7.12 -12.74
C ARG A 227 -0.10 -7.50 -13.10
N LEU A 228 -0.80 -6.65 -13.87
CA LEU A 228 -2.18 -6.89 -14.29
C LEU A 228 -2.28 -8.19 -15.10
N GLY A 229 -1.42 -8.32 -16.12
CA GLY A 229 -1.35 -9.54 -16.94
C GLY A 229 -0.75 -10.75 -16.23
N CYS A 230 0.06 -10.55 -15.19
CA CYS A 230 0.66 -11.65 -14.43
C CYS A 230 -0.36 -12.29 -13.47
N ILE A 231 -0.96 -11.50 -12.57
CA ILE A 231 -1.70 -12.03 -11.41
C ILE A 231 -3.22 -12.04 -11.62
N GLU A 232 -3.79 -11.08 -12.37
CA GLU A 232 -5.24 -11.00 -12.53
C GLU A 232 -5.84 -12.22 -13.25
N PRO A 233 -5.20 -12.81 -14.29
CA PRO A 233 -5.70 -14.03 -14.91
C PRO A 233 -5.70 -15.23 -13.95
N VAL A 234 -4.75 -15.28 -13.02
CA VAL A 234 -4.70 -16.33 -11.98
C VAL A 234 -5.91 -16.24 -11.07
N PHE A 235 -6.16 -15.05 -10.50
CA PHE A 235 -7.34 -14.82 -9.66
C PHE A 235 -8.65 -14.95 -10.45
N GLY A 236 -8.69 -14.50 -11.70
CA GLY A 236 -9.84 -14.66 -12.58
C GLY A 236 -10.18 -16.12 -12.82
N ASN A 237 -9.18 -16.96 -13.10
CA ASN A 237 -9.39 -18.39 -13.26
C ASN A 237 -9.91 -19.04 -11.96
N ILE A 238 -9.26 -18.78 -10.82
CA ILE A 238 -9.67 -19.35 -9.52
C ILE A 238 -11.09 -18.89 -9.14
N THR A 239 -11.37 -17.59 -9.21
CA THR A 239 -12.59 -17.02 -8.64
C THR A 239 -13.78 -17.07 -9.60
N VAL A 240 -13.58 -16.73 -10.88
CA VAL A 240 -14.66 -16.62 -11.87
C VAL A 240 -14.85 -17.94 -12.59
N ASN A 241 -13.81 -18.49 -13.21
CA ASN A 241 -13.96 -19.71 -14.04
C ASN A 241 -14.23 -20.95 -13.19
N LYS A 242 -13.56 -21.08 -12.04
CA LYS A 242 -13.73 -22.24 -11.15
C LYS A 242 -14.74 -22.02 -10.03
N GLY A 243 -15.27 -20.80 -9.88
CA GLY A 243 -16.22 -20.47 -8.82
C GLY A 243 -15.65 -20.57 -7.40
N MET A 244 -14.33 -20.63 -7.22
CA MET A 244 -13.66 -20.79 -5.91
C MET A 244 -13.50 -19.43 -5.22
N ASN A 245 -14.59 -18.68 -5.10
CA ASN A 245 -14.61 -17.29 -4.62
C ASN A 245 -14.94 -17.13 -3.12
N LYS A 246 -15.11 -18.24 -2.39
CA LYS A 246 -15.43 -18.26 -0.97
C LYS A 246 -14.63 -19.33 -0.24
N LEU A 247 -14.20 -18.99 0.96
CA LEU A 247 -13.61 -19.93 1.92
C LEU A 247 -14.73 -20.47 2.80
N THR A 248 -14.85 -21.79 2.87
CA THR A 248 -15.95 -22.48 3.56
C THR A 248 -15.54 -23.06 4.92
N LEU A 249 -14.23 -23.20 5.13
CA LEU A 249 -13.68 -23.74 6.37
C LEU A 249 -13.52 -22.66 7.45
N ARG A 250 -13.40 -23.09 8.71
CA ARG A 250 -13.15 -22.22 9.86
C ARG A 250 -11.81 -22.53 10.50
N GLY A 251 -11.11 -21.48 10.92
CA GLY A 251 -9.77 -21.56 11.50
C GLY A 251 -8.68 -21.38 10.43
N GLN A 252 -7.64 -20.63 10.78
CA GLN A 252 -6.59 -20.20 9.85
C GLN A 252 -5.93 -21.38 9.13
N THR A 253 -5.60 -22.46 9.84
CA THR A 253 -4.95 -23.64 9.25
C THR A 253 -5.82 -24.25 8.15
N LYS A 254 -7.10 -24.51 8.44
CA LYS A 254 -8.03 -25.12 7.47
C LYS A 254 -8.26 -24.21 6.28
N VAL A 255 -8.47 -22.92 6.53
CA VAL A 255 -8.64 -21.90 5.48
C VAL A 255 -7.39 -21.79 4.60
N ASN A 256 -6.20 -21.83 5.20
CA ASN A 256 -4.94 -21.82 4.46
C ASN A 256 -4.80 -23.06 3.57
N THR A 257 -5.13 -24.24 4.08
CA THR A 257 -5.15 -25.48 3.28
C THR A 257 -6.12 -25.36 2.11
N GLN A 258 -7.34 -24.86 2.34
CA GLN A 258 -8.32 -24.63 1.28
C GLN A 258 -7.79 -23.67 0.21
N TRP A 259 -7.18 -22.56 0.61
CA TRP A 259 -6.58 -21.60 -0.32
C TRP A 259 -5.44 -22.21 -1.15
N GLN A 260 -4.57 -22.98 -0.51
CA GLN A 260 -3.48 -23.68 -1.19
C GLN A 260 -4.00 -24.74 -2.17
N LEU A 261 -5.09 -25.45 -1.84
CA LEU A 261 -5.74 -26.37 -2.76
C LEU A 261 -6.32 -25.65 -3.99
N TYR A 262 -6.94 -24.48 -3.81
CA TYR A 262 -7.43 -23.66 -4.93
C TYR A 262 -6.29 -23.24 -5.86
N CYS A 263 -5.16 -22.82 -5.28
CA CYS A 263 -3.95 -22.49 -6.04
C CYS A 263 -3.38 -23.71 -6.77
N LEU A 264 -3.41 -24.89 -6.15
CA LEU A 264 -2.93 -26.12 -6.77
C LEU A 264 -3.78 -26.52 -7.98
N VAL A 265 -5.10 -26.41 -7.89
CA VAL A 265 -6.01 -26.70 -9.02
C VAL A 265 -5.69 -25.80 -10.22
N HIS A 266 -5.40 -24.52 -9.98
CA HIS A 266 -4.95 -23.60 -11.03
C HIS A 266 -3.62 -24.05 -11.66
N ASN A 267 -2.63 -24.39 -10.84
CA ASN A 267 -1.32 -24.85 -11.32
C ASN A 267 -1.41 -26.14 -12.16
N ILE A 268 -2.20 -27.12 -11.72
CA ILE A 268 -2.39 -28.39 -12.44
C ILE A 268 -2.98 -28.15 -13.83
N GLU A 269 -3.99 -27.28 -13.93
CA GLU A 269 -4.59 -26.92 -15.22
C GLU A 269 -3.60 -26.23 -16.15
N ASN A 270 -2.81 -25.29 -15.63
CA ASN A 270 -1.78 -24.59 -16.41
C ASN A 270 -0.69 -25.56 -16.90
N CYS A 271 -0.23 -26.47 -16.04
CA CYS A 271 0.69 -27.53 -16.42
C CYS A 271 0.06 -28.42 -17.51
N LYS A 272 -1.21 -28.78 -17.36
CA LYS A 272 -1.91 -29.64 -18.33
C LYS A 272 -2.01 -29.02 -19.71
N THR A 273 -2.49 -27.79 -19.76
CA THR A 273 -2.63 -27.04 -21.00
C THR A 273 -1.28 -26.89 -21.71
N ARG A 274 -0.18 -26.80 -20.95
CA ARG A 274 1.17 -26.69 -21.50
C ARG A 274 1.73 -28.02 -21.99
N CYS A 275 1.52 -29.13 -21.29
CA CYS A 275 1.94 -30.45 -21.77
C CYS A 275 1.26 -30.78 -23.11
N ILE A 276 -0.05 -30.50 -23.20
CA ILE A 276 -0.84 -30.68 -24.43
C ILE A 276 -0.29 -29.78 -25.55
N LYS A 277 -0.07 -28.48 -25.30
CA LYS A 277 0.49 -27.55 -26.30
C LYS A 277 1.92 -27.91 -26.76
N LYS A 278 2.68 -28.67 -25.97
CA LYS A 278 4.03 -29.13 -26.30
C LYS A 278 4.07 -30.55 -26.87
N GLY A 279 2.92 -31.19 -27.10
CA GLY A 279 2.85 -32.56 -27.62
C GLY A 279 3.46 -33.61 -26.68
N LYS A 280 3.56 -33.35 -25.37
CA LYS A 280 4.11 -34.30 -24.41
C LYS A 280 2.97 -35.03 -23.68
N PRO A 281 2.97 -36.37 -23.60
CA PRO A 281 2.02 -37.10 -22.77
C PRO A 281 2.28 -36.81 -21.28
N PHE A 282 1.22 -36.91 -20.48
CA PHE A 282 1.27 -36.76 -19.02
C PHE A 282 1.94 -37.94 -18.35
#